data_AF-A0A1G8SXE7-F1
#
_entry.id   AF-A0A1G8SXE7-F1
#
_cell.length_a   1.000
_cell.length_b   1.000
_cell.length_c   1.000
_cell.angle_alpha   90.00
_cell.angle_beta   90.00
_cell.angle_gamma   90.00
#
_symmetry.space_group_name_H-M   'P 1'
#
loop_
_entity.id
_entity.type
_entity.pdbx_description
1 polymer ?
#
loop_
_entity_poly.entity_id
_entity_poly.type
_entity_poly.pdbx_seq_one_letter_code
_entity_poly.pdbx_strand_id
1 'polypeptide(L)'
;MQRKLDGLERLRGDVERLVKRNSLDEDVRYELNERLREADRLAEVVLVRDGFLDFLSRHISHEHTRYTQPERLGNDGTERQEPLCLCNDRYCPLKKGELPRQIRVADDPREAMRTYADSHAGEPVVIHDARDEFRERVVDCWYQHRRILNCAQNNTLPDELGASGQSHQEPADD
;
A
#
# COMPACT_ATOMS: atom_id res chain seq x y z
N MET A 1 -5.40 0.01 -12.29
CA MET A 1 -5.02 0.62 -11.00
C MET A 1 -6.00 1.69 -10.53
N GLN A 2 -6.24 2.77 -11.28
CA GLN A 2 -7.15 3.85 -10.84
C GLN A 2 -8.55 3.34 -10.48
N ARG A 3 -9.15 2.48 -11.32
CA ARG A 3 -10.43 1.82 -11.03
C ARG A 3 -10.45 1.05 -9.70
N LYS A 4 -9.33 0.43 -9.30
CA LYS A 4 -9.21 -0.29 -8.03
C LYS A 4 -9.13 0.69 -6.85
N LEU A 5 -8.53 1.87 -7.02
CA LEU A 5 -8.52 2.91 -5.99
C LEU A 5 -9.92 3.53 -5.83
N ASP A 6 -10.59 3.86 -6.93
CA ASP A 6 -11.96 4.40 -6.91
C ASP A 6 -12.95 3.37 -6.31
N GLY A 7 -12.73 2.07 -6.55
CA GLY A 7 -13.48 1.01 -5.90
C GLY A 7 -13.21 0.92 -4.40
N LEU A 8 -11.96 1.11 -3.97
CA LEU A 8 -11.57 1.07 -2.56
C LEU A 8 -12.19 2.24 -1.78
N GLU A 9 -12.20 3.43 -2.36
CA GLU A 9 -12.86 4.61 -1.78
C GLU A 9 -14.36 4.36 -1.57
N ARG A 10 -15.03 3.76 -2.55
CA ARG A 10 -16.45 3.39 -2.44
C ARG A 10 -16.66 2.35 -1.33
N LEU A 11 -15.85 1.29 -1.32
CA LEU A 11 -15.92 0.24 -0.30
C LEU A 11 -15.72 0.80 1.11
N ARG A 12 -14.73 1.68 1.30
CA ARG A 12 -14.47 2.37 2.56
C ARG A 12 -15.70 3.18 3.01
N GLY A 13 -16.31 3.93 2.09
CA GLY A 13 -17.54 4.66 2.36
C GLY A 13 -18.73 3.77 2.74
N ASP A 14 -18.87 2.59 2.12
CA ASP A 14 -19.90 1.60 2.49
C ASP A 14 -19.67 1.03 3.90
N VAL A 15 -18.43 0.67 4.22
CA VAL A 15 -18.04 0.16 5.54
C VAL A 15 -18.32 1.19 6.63
N GLU A 16 -17.85 2.43 6.45
CA GLU A 16 -18.09 3.50 7.41
C GLU A 16 -19.58 3.72 7.67
N ARG A 17 -20.41 3.71 6.61
CA ARG A 17 -21.86 3.86 6.75
C ARG A 17 -22.47 2.73 7.55
N LEU A 18 -22.05 1.48 7.34
CA LEU A 18 -22.62 0.33 8.03
C LEU A 18 -22.17 0.25 9.48
N VAL A 19 -20.89 0.45 9.77
CA VAL A 19 -20.36 0.43 11.14
C VAL A 19 -20.96 1.54 12.01
N LYS A 20 -21.29 2.69 11.41
CA LYS A 20 -21.96 3.81 12.09
C LYS A 20 -23.48 3.61 12.29
N ARG A 21 -24.11 2.58 11.70
CA ARG A 21 -25.54 2.32 11.92
C ARG A 21 -25.78 1.71 13.31
N ASN A 22 -26.89 2.09 13.94
CA ASN A 22 -27.32 1.56 15.24
C ASN A 22 -27.93 0.14 15.17
N SER A 23 -27.74 -0.58 14.07
CA SER A 23 -28.28 -1.93 13.87
C SER A 23 -27.32 -3.05 14.26
N LEU A 24 -26.10 -2.72 14.68
CA LEU A 24 -25.09 -3.68 15.12
C LEU A 24 -25.14 -3.88 16.63
N ASP A 25 -24.84 -5.09 17.06
CA ASP A 25 -24.60 -5.39 18.47
C ASP A 25 -23.42 -4.56 18.97
N GLU A 26 -23.47 -4.16 20.25
CA GLU A 26 -22.50 -3.21 20.81
C GLU A 26 -21.05 -3.73 20.74
N ASP A 27 -20.85 -5.01 21.05
CA ASP A 27 -19.54 -5.67 20.99
C ASP A 27 -19.01 -5.77 19.55
N VAL A 28 -19.88 -6.15 18.61
CA VAL A 28 -19.54 -6.21 17.18
C VAL A 28 -19.16 -4.81 16.67
N ARG A 29 -19.94 -3.79 17.02
CA ARG A 29 -19.66 -2.41 16.63
C ARG A 29 -18.34 -1.90 17.22
N TYR A 30 -18.04 -2.21 18.48
CA TYR A 30 -16.78 -1.81 19.10
C TYR A 30 -15.58 -2.41 18.35
N GLU A 31 -15.59 -3.72 18.13
CA GLU A 31 -14.51 -4.44 17.45
C GLU A 31 -14.34 -3.99 15.98
N LEU A 32 -15.44 -3.79 15.25
CA LEU A 32 -15.39 -3.29 13.87
C LEU A 32 -14.87 -1.85 13.77
N ASN A 33 -15.12 -1.01 14.78
CA ASN A 33 -14.54 0.34 14.81
C ASN A 33 -13.02 0.29 14.99
N GLU A 34 -12.49 -0.57 15.87
CA GLU A 34 -11.03 -0.73 16.02
C GLU A 34 -10.38 -1.22 14.72
N ARG A 35 -10.98 -2.21 14.06
CA ARG A 35 -10.48 -2.71 12.77
C ARG A 35 -10.60 -1.70 11.65
N LEU A 36 -11.68 -0.91 11.63
CA LEU A 36 -11.84 0.17 10.66
C LEU A 36 -10.75 1.23 10.84
N ARG A 37 -10.38 1.59 12.07
CA ARG A 37 -9.27 2.51 12.32
C ARG A 37 -7.93 1.98 11.79
N GLU A 38 -7.66 0.69 11.94
CA GLU A 38 -6.45 0.07 11.38
C GLU A 38 -6.50 0.03 9.85
N ALA A 39 -7.64 -0.35 9.27
CA ALA A 39 -7.83 -0.37 7.82
C ALA A 39 -7.72 1.04 7.21
N ASP A 40 -8.21 2.07 7.92
CA ASP A 40 -8.08 3.47 7.52
C ASP A 40 -6.62 3.93 7.51
N ARG A 41 -5.79 3.52 8.47
CA ARG A 41 -4.34 3.79 8.45
C ARG A 41 -3.66 3.21 7.21
N LEU A 42 -4.04 2.00 6.80
CA LEU A 42 -3.56 1.41 5.55
C LEU A 42 -4.08 2.18 4.33
N ALA A 43 -5.34 2.62 4.37
CA ALA A 43 -5.97 3.39 3.31
C ALA A 43 -5.31 4.77 3.12
N GLU A 44 -4.79 5.40 4.17
CA GLU A 44 -4.05 6.66 4.06
C GLU A 44 -2.84 6.52 3.13
N VAL A 45 -2.07 5.44 3.25
CA VAL A 45 -0.92 5.17 2.37
C VAL A 45 -1.36 4.96 0.92
N VAL A 46 -2.49 4.29 0.72
CA VAL A 46 -2.94 3.83 -0.59
C VAL A 46 -3.72 4.90 -1.36
N LEU A 47 -4.58 5.66 -0.67
CA LEU A 47 -5.53 6.60 -1.28
C LEU A 47 -4.97 8.02 -1.30
N VAL A 48 -4.32 8.45 -0.21
CA VAL A 48 -3.86 9.83 -0.07
C VAL A 48 -2.57 10.04 -0.86
N ARG A 49 -2.51 11.15 -1.60
CA ARG A 49 -1.33 11.55 -2.39
C ARG A 49 -0.05 11.56 -1.55
N ASP A 50 -0.09 12.25 -0.41
CA ASP A 50 1.07 12.38 0.46
C ASP A 50 1.42 11.05 1.14
N GLY A 51 0.42 10.20 1.43
CA GLY A 51 0.64 8.83 1.90
C GLY A 51 1.41 7.97 0.90
N PHE A 52 1.10 8.09 -0.39
CA PHE A 52 1.84 7.40 -1.46
C PHE A 52 3.27 7.94 -1.62
N LEU A 53 3.46 9.26 -1.56
CA LEU A 53 4.80 9.86 -1.64
C LEU A 53 5.68 9.47 -0.45
N ASP A 54 5.10 9.47 0.75
CA ASP A 54 5.76 9.00 1.98
C ASP A 54 6.17 7.53 1.87
N PHE A 55 5.27 6.69 1.35
CA PHE A 55 5.58 5.29 1.08
C PHE A 55 6.77 5.15 0.13
N LEU A 56 6.74 5.81 -1.04
CA LEU A 56 7.85 5.71 -2.00
C LEU A 56 9.17 6.19 -1.40
N SER A 57 9.15 7.32 -0.69
CA SER A 57 10.37 7.87 -0.08
C SER A 57 10.94 6.93 0.98
N ARG A 58 10.09 6.34 1.82
CA ARG A 58 10.53 5.38 2.85
C ARG A 58 11.05 4.09 2.21
N HIS A 59 10.34 3.55 1.22
CA HIS A 59 10.74 2.33 0.52
C HIS A 59 12.11 2.52 -0.17
N ILE A 60 12.28 3.57 -0.97
CA ILE A 60 13.55 3.83 -1.67
C ILE A 60 14.71 4.03 -0.68
N SER A 61 14.48 4.79 0.40
CA SER A 61 15.49 5.00 1.44
C SER A 61 15.84 3.68 2.15
N HIS A 62 14.85 2.84 2.43
CA HIS A 62 15.04 1.56 3.10
C HIS A 62 15.86 0.60 2.22
N GLU A 63 15.49 0.45 0.94
CA GLU A 63 16.21 -0.39 -0.02
C GLU A 63 17.63 0.13 -0.27
N HIS A 64 17.84 1.45 -0.24
CA HIS A 64 19.17 2.03 -0.29
C HIS A 64 20.01 1.64 0.93
N THR A 65 19.44 1.67 2.14
CA THR A 65 20.13 1.20 3.35
C THR A 65 20.44 -0.29 3.25
N ARG A 66 19.50 -1.13 2.78
CA ARG A 66 19.73 -2.57 2.56
C ARG A 66 20.86 -2.87 1.57
N TYR A 67 21.06 -1.99 0.60
CA TYR A 67 22.08 -2.16 -0.44
C TYR A 67 23.46 -1.60 -0.05
N THR A 68 23.49 -0.45 0.64
CA THR A 68 24.75 0.28 0.88
C THR A 68 25.28 0.13 2.30
N GLN A 69 24.41 -0.15 3.27
CA GLN A 69 24.71 -0.16 4.71
C GLN A 69 23.87 -1.24 5.43
N PRO A 70 23.89 -2.51 4.98
CA PRO A 70 23.05 -3.56 5.53
C PRO A 70 23.27 -3.77 7.04
N GLU A 71 24.47 -3.48 7.55
CA GLU A 71 24.81 -3.56 8.98
C GLU A 71 23.97 -2.64 9.87
N ARG A 72 23.34 -1.60 9.31
CA ARG A 72 22.48 -0.67 10.07
C ARG A 72 21.08 -1.18 10.33
N LEU A 73 20.67 -2.29 9.70
CA LEU A 73 19.30 -2.81 9.77
C LEU A 73 19.05 -3.79 10.92
N GLY A 74 20.07 -4.08 11.72
CA GLY A 74 19.95 -5.06 12.81
C GLY A 74 19.71 -6.48 12.28
N ASN A 75 19.14 -7.35 13.12
CA ASN A 75 18.96 -8.78 12.80
C ASN A 75 17.83 -9.07 11.80
N ASP A 76 16.97 -8.09 11.52
CA ASP A 76 15.75 -8.29 10.72
C ASP A 76 15.90 -7.84 9.26
N GLY A 77 17.02 -7.20 8.91
CA GLY A 77 17.29 -6.70 7.57
C GLY A 77 18.03 -7.72 6.70
N THR A 78 17.34 -8.29 5.72
CA THR A 78 18.02 -9.03 4.65
C THR A 78 18.74 -8.07 3.71
N GLU A 79 20.03 -8.32 3.47
CA GLU A 79 20.83 -7.53 2.52
C GLU A 79 20.23 -7.58 1.11
N ARG A 80 20.14 -6.42 0.46
CA ARG A 80 19.69 -6.33 -0.93
C ARG A 80 20.86 -6.67 -1.86
N GLN A 81 20.66 -7.65 -2.73
CA GLN A 81 21.70 -8.09 -3.68
C GLN A 81 21.70 -7.29 -4.99
N GLU A 82 20.54 -6.76 -5.40
CA GLU A 82 20.39 -6.02 -6.65
C GLU A 82 20.57 -4.51 -6.45
N PRO A 83 21.17 -3.79 -7.41
CA PRO A 83 21.26 -2.34 -7.33
C PRO A 83 19.87 -1.69 -7.41
N LEU A 84 19.75 -0.48 -6.85
CA LEU A 84 18.50 0.28 -6.92
C LEU A 84 18.15 0.73 -8.35
N CYS A 85 19.18 0.91 -9.20
CA CYS A 85 19.01 1.32 -10.58
C CYS A 85 20.23 0.93 -11.44
N LEU A 86 19.97 0.50 -12.67
CA LEU A 86 20.97 0.04 -13.67
C LEU A 86 21.40 1.12 -14.68
N CYS A 87 20.92 2.36 -14.57
CA CYS A 87 21.36 3.41 -15.50
C CYS A 87 22.86 3.74 -15.32
N ASN A 88 23.48 4.39 -16.31
CA ASN A 88 24.91 4.77 -16.22
C ASN A 88 25.14 6.07 -15.42
N ASP A 89 24.10 6.81 -15.07
CA ASP A 89 24.24 8.05 -14.31
C ASP A 89 24.65 7.77 -12.85
N ARG A 90 25.78 8.32 -12.42
CA ARG A 90 26.27 8.24 -11.04
C ARG A 90 25.46 9.13 -10.10
N TYR A 91 24.83 10.19 -10.62
CA TYR A 91 24.07 11.15 -9.83
C TYR A 91 22.57 10.83 -9.77
N CYS A 92 22.14 9.69 -10.34
CA CYS A 92 20.77 9.21 -10.30
C CYS A 92 20.22 9.23 -8.85
N PRO A 93 19.08 9.89 -8.58
CA PRO A 93 18.51 9.99 -7.23
C PRO A 93 18.24 8.63 -6.59
N LEU A 94 17.78 7.65 -7.37
CA LEU A 94 17.50 6.30 -6.86
C LEU A 94 18.75 5.65 -6.28
N LYS A 95 19.92 5.82 -6.92
CA LYS A 95 21.18 5.28 -6.40
C LYS A 95 21.65 5.93 -5.11
N LYS A 96 21.08 7.08 -4.75
CA LYS A 96 21.33 7.82 -3.51
C LYS A 96 20.25 7.58 -2.45
N GLY A 97 19.25 6.74 -2.75
CA GLY A 97 18.12 6.51 -1.84
C GLY A 97 17.12 7.67 -1.82
N GLU A 98 17.08 8.49 -2.87
CA GLU A 98 16.21 9.66 -2.94
C GLU A 98 15.08 9.48 -3.95
N LEU A 99 13.88 9.96 -3.59
CA LEU A 99 12.75 10.04 -4.50
C LEU A 99 13.02 11.08 -5.61
N PRO A 100 12.95 10.70 -6.91
CA PRO A 100 13.14 11.64 -8.01
C PRO A 100 12.20 12.84 -7.93
N ARG A 101 12.74 14.04 -8.22
CA ARG A 101 11.97 15.30 -8.14
C ARG A 101 10.73 15.26 -9.03
N GLN A 102 10.83 14.64 -10.21
CA GLN A 102 9.73 14.51 -11.17
C GLN A 102 8.52 13.82 -10.55
N ILE A 103 8.74 12.83 -9.67
CA ILE A 103 7.65 12.12 -8.98
C ILE A 103 7.16 12.95 -7.79
N ARG A 104 8.09 13.50 -6.99
CA ARG A 104 7.77 14.23 -5.75
C ARG A 104 6.87 15.46 -5.96
N VAL A 105 7.09 16.18 -7.06
CA VAL A 105 6.35 17.43 -7.34
C VAL A 105 5.21 17.26 -8.34
N ALA A 106 4.96 16.04 -8.81
CA ALA A 106 3.87 15.78 -9.74
C ALA A 106 2.50 15.97 -9.08
N ASP A 107 1.54 16.40 -9.88
CA ASP A 107 0.13 16.45 -9.50
C ASP A 107 -0.42 15.03 -9.28
N ASP A 108 -0.05 14.11 -10.18
CA ASP A 108 -0.26 12.66 -10.02
C ASP A 108 1.09 11.93 -9.88
N PRO A 109 1.55 11.68 -8.65
CA PRO A 109 2.78 10.93 -8.41
C PRO A 109 2.75 9.49 -8.91
N ARG A 110 1.58 8.85 -9.00
CA ARG A 110 1.47 7.45 -9.44
C ARG A 110 1.71 7.35 -10.93
N GLU A 111 1.13 8.27 -11.70
CA GLU A 111 1.40 8.37 -13.12
C GLU A 111 2.84 8.82 -13.38
N ALA A 112 3.33 9.82 -12.62
CA ALA A 112 4.73 10.26 -12.74
C ALA A 112 5.73 9.13 -12.43
N MET A 113 5.42 8.22 -11.50
CA MET A 113 6.24 7.05 -11.23
C MET A 113 6.28 6.09 -12.44
N ARG A 114 5.14 5.84 -13.10
CA ARG A 114 5.10 5.02 -14.33
C ARG A 114 5.88 5.67 -15.45
N THR A 115 5.61 6.94 -15.72
CA THR A 115 6.34 7.69 -16.75
C THR A 115 7.84 7.72 -16.46
N TYR A 116 8.24 7.89 -15.19
CA TYR A 116 9.65 7.82 -14.80
C TYR A 116 10.24 6.45 -15.12
N ALA A 117 9.56 5.35 -14.75
CA ALA A 117 10.03 4.00 -15.04
C ALA A 117 10.19 3.76 -16.55
N ASP A 118 9.20 4.16 -17.35
CA ASP A 118 9.17 3.92 -18.79
C ASP A 118 10.17 4.79 -19.57
N SER A 119 10.51 5.98 -19.07
CA SER A 119 11.40 6.93 -19.75
C SER A 119 12.82 7.00 -19.18
N HIS A 120 13.13 6.24 -18.12
CA HIS A 120 14.45 6.25 -17.51
C HIS A 120 15.50 5.64 -18.45
N ALA A 121 16.71 6.20 -18.47
CA ALA A 121 17.80 5.78 -19.36
C ALA A 121 18.43 4.40 -19.00
N GLY A 122 17.83 3.68 -18.06
CA GLY A 122 18.19 2.33 -17.63
C GLY A 122 17.08 1.79 -16.73
N GLU A 123 17.28 0.61 -16.15
CA GLU A 123 16.25 -0.02 -15.32
C GLU A 123 16.19 0.58 -13.90
N PRO A 124 15.08 1.20 -13.47
CA PRO A 124 14.92 1.68 -12.11
C PRO A 124 14.32 0.58 -11.22
N VAL A 125 15.12 -0.46 -10.92
CA VAL A 125 14.71 -1.68 -10.18
C VAL A 125 13.87 -1.36 -8.93
N VAL A 126 14.34 -0.43 -8.07
CA VAL A 126 13.64 -0.07 -6.82
C VAL A 126 12.25 0.55 -7.05
N ILE A 127 11.99 1.13 -8.22
CA ILE A 127 10.67 1.65 -8.57
C ILE A 127 9.71 0.51 -8.95
N HIS A 128 10.23 -0.56 -9.56
CA HIS A 128 9.44 -1.77 -9.83
C HIS A 128 9.06 -2.48 -8.54
N ASP A 129 10.02 -2.63 -7.62
CA ASP A 129 9.78 -3.20 -6.28
C ASP A 129 8.72 -2.39 -5.53
N ALA A 130 8.89 -1.06 -5.49
CA ALA A 130 7.93 -0.17 -4.83
C ALA A 130 6.53 -0.25 -5.46
N ARG A 131 6.46 -0.41 -6.79
CA ARG A 131 5.18 -0.58 -7.50
C ARG A 131 4.49 -1.88 -7.09
N ASP A 132 5.25 -2.97 -7.00
CA ASP A 132 4.69 -4.28 -6.71
C ASP A 132 4.29 -4.39 -5.22
N GLU A 133 5.11 -3.88 -4.29
CA GLU A 133 4.72 -3.74 -2.88
C GLU A 133 3.49 -2.83 -2.70
N PHE A 134 3.40 -1.74 -3.46
CA PHE A 134 2.22 -0.88 -3.43
C PHE A 134 0.94 -1.61 -3.90
N ARG A 135 1.06 -2.50 -4.90
CA ARG A 135 -0.07 -3.34 -5.34
C ARG A 135 -0.54 -4.26 -4.23
N GLU A 136 0.39 -4.90 -3.53
CA GLU A 136 0.07 -5.75 -2.38
C GLU A 136 -0.65 -4.96 -1.29
N ARG A 137 -0.16 -3.77 -0.94
CA ARG A 137 -0.82 -2.87 0.03
C ARG A 137 -2.24 -2.48 -0.39
N VAL A 138 -2.47 -2.25 -1.69
CA VAL A 138 -3.82 -2.01 -2.22
C VAL A 138 -4.71 -3.23 -1.98
N VAL A 139 -4.23 -4.44 -2.32
CA VAL A 139 -4.97 -5.69 -2.14
C VAL A 139 -5.27 -5.95 -0.67
N ASP A 140 -4.31 -5.75 0.22
CA ASP A 140 -4.48 -5.88 1.67
C ASP A 140 -5.54 -4.90 2.18
N CYS A 141 -5.46 -3.64 1.78
CA CYS A 141 -6.42 -2.62 2.17
C CYS A 141 -7.85 -3.00 1.72
N TRP A 142 -7.99 -3.48 0.48
CA TRP A 142 -9.25 -4.02 -0.04
C TRP A 142 -9.78 -5.18 0.81
N TYR A 143 -8.91 -6.15 1.11
CA TYR A 143 -9.26 -7.33 1.89
C TYR A 143 -9.74 -6.95 3.30
N GLN A 144 -9.03 -6.05 3.99
CA GLN A 144 -9.43 -5.59 5.32
C GLN A 144 -10.81 -4.92 5.30
N HIS A 145 -11.04 -3.97 4.40
CA HIS A 145 -12.34 -3.31 4.28
C HIS A 145 -13.45 -4.29 3.90
N ARG A 146 -13.18 -5.25 3.01
CA ARG A 146 -14.17 -6.25 2.59
C ARG A 146 -14.54 -7.18 3.74
N ARG A 147 -13.58 -7.57 4.58
CA ARG A 147 -13.85 -8.35 5.80
C ARG A 147 -14.73 -7.58 6.77
N ILE A 148 -14.41 -6.32 7.04
CA ILE A 148 -15.21 -5.46 7.93
C ILE A 148 -16.63 -5.31 7.38
N LEU A 149 -16.77 -5.10 6.07
CA LEU A 149 -18.07 -5.04 5.40
C LEU A 149 -18.89 -6.32 5.65
N ASN A 150 -18.29 -7.48 5.43
CA ASN A 150 -18.95 -8.77 5.62
C ASN A 150 -19.38 -8.96 7.09
N CYS A 151 -18.52 -8.63 8.07
CA CYS A 151 -18.88 -8.69 9.48
C CYS A 151 -20.06 -7.76 9.81
N ALA A 152 -20.01 -6.52 9.33
CA ALA A 152 -21.07 -5.54 9.57
C ALA A 152 -22.41 -5.97 8.95
N GLN A 153 -22.38 -6.61 7.78
CA GLN A 153 -23.60 -7.11 7.14
C GLN A 153 -24.24 -8.29 7.88
N ASN A 154 -23.43 -9.12 8.54
CA ASN A 154 -23.89 -10.32 9.23
C ASN A 154 -24.01 -10.14 10.75
N ASN A 155 -23.67 -8.96 11.28
CA ASN A 155 -23.61 -8.68 12.72
C ASN A 155 -22.77 -9.73 13.48
N THR A 156 -21.58 -10.01 12.96
CA THR A 156 -20.72 -11.12 13.42
C THR A 156 -19.36 -10.60 13.86
N LEU A 157 -18.73 -11.23 14.85
CA LEU A 157 -17.38 -10.86 15.25
C LEU A 157 -16.38 -11.28 14.16
N PRO A 158 -15.37 -10.45 13.87
CA PRO A 158 -14.38 -10.77 12.84
C PRO A 158 -13.54 -12.05 13.06
N ASP A 159 -13.41 -12.50 14.30
CA ASP A 159 -12.68 -13.74 14.66
C ASP A 159 -13.51 -15.00 14.36
N GLU A 160 -14.83 -14.87 14.33
CA GLU A 160 -15.76 -15.96 14.00
C GLU A 160 -15.80 -16.26 12.49
N LEU A 161 -15.32 -15.32 11.65
CA LEU A 161 -15.12 -15.55 10.22
C LEU A 161 -13.86 -16.39 9.92
N GLY A 162 -12.98 -16.62 10.90
CA GLY A 162 -11.70 -17.32 10.71
C GLY A 162 -11.77 -18.84 10.49
N ALA A 163 -12.96 -19.46 10.61
CA ALA A 163 -13.13 -20.91 10.46
C ALA A 163 -13.63 -21.37 9.08
N SER A 164 -14.04 -20.44 8.21
CA SER A 164 -14.45 -20.77 6.85
C SER A 164 -13.51 -20.10 5.85
N GLY A 165 -12.60 -20.90 5.29
CA GLY A 165 -11.57 -20.47 4.36
C GLY A 165 -12.12 -19.55 3.27
N GLN A 166 -11.78 -18.27 3.35
CA GLN A 166 -11.96 -17.32 2.26
C GLN A 166 -10.57 -16.96 1.75
N SER A 167 -10.23 -17.62 0.64
CA SER A 167 -9.04 -17.39 -0.18
C SER A 167 -8.86 -15.89 -0.45
N HIS A 168 -7.60 -15.44 -0.49
CA HIS A 168 -7.19 -14.20 -1.16
C HIS A 168 -7.73 -14.20 -2.59
N GLN A 169 -8.93 -13.65 -2.81
CA GLN A 169 -9.42 -13.35 -4.14
C GLN A 169 -9.02 -11.92 -4.43
N GLU A 170 -7.99 -11.77 -5.28
CA GLU A 170 -7.67 -10.50 -5.91
C GLU A 170 -8.92 -9.94 -6.59
N PRO A 171 -9.17 -8.62 -6.50
CA PRO A 171 -10.20 -8.01 -7.32
C PRO A 171 -9.81 -8.18 -8.79
N ALA A 172 -10.75 -8.73 -9.58
CA ALA A 172 -10.58 -8.99 -11.00
C ALA A 172 -10.02 -7.76 -11.74
N ASP A 173 -9.00 -7.98 -12.57
CA ASP A 173 -8.46 -6.97 -13.47
C ASP A 173 -9.38 -6.83 -14.69
N ASP A 174 -10.15 -5.74 -14.74
CA ASP A 174 -10.82 -5.22 -15.94
C ASP A 174 -10.55 -3.73 -16.13
#